data_AF-A0A662G5J9-F1
#
_entry.id   AF-A0A662G5J9-F1
#
_cell.length_a   1.000
_cell.length_b   1.000
_cell.length_c   1.000
_cell.angle_alpha   90.00
_cell.angle_beta   90.00
_cell.angle_gamma   90.00
#
_symmetry.space_group_name_H-M   'P 1'
#
loop_
_entity.id
_entity.type
_entity.pdbx_description
1 polymer ?
#
loop_
_entity_poly.entity_id
_entity_poly.type
_entity_poly.pdbx_seq_one_letter_code
_entity_poly.pdbx_strand_id
1 'polypeptide(L)'
;MKTYSDVSVVIGSRNEEEAIRKVITDIQKATNNQAEIVVVDGSIDRTPEIAEELDAKVIRQKPQGYGIAVKKALLSASLELAKLVNKLTNSFSEMKFHPLPKDDPPRRKPDITKAKKILNWKPKVELKKGLSKMMKWFKEKESEC
;
A
#
# COMPACT_ATOMS: atom_id res chain seq x y z
N MET A 1 14.97 -14.70 7.81
CA MET A 1 15.19 -13.86 6.62
C MET A 1 14.14 -12.75 6.65
N LYS A 2 14.53 -11.47 6.60
CA LYS A 2 13.56 -10.37 6.55
C LYS A 2 13.01 -10.26 5.12
N THR A 3 11.69 -10.22 4.96
CA THR A 3 11.00 -9.96 3.69
C THR A 3 10.63 -8.48 3.65
N TYR A 4 10.72 -7.82 2.50
CA TYR A 4 10.33 -6.41 2.35
C TYR A 4 9.12 -6.24 1.43
N SER A 5 8.49 -7.35 1.02
CA SER A 5 7.30 -7.37 0.15
C SER A 5 6.04 -6.74 0.76
N ASP A 6 6.03 -6.49 2.08
CA ASP A 6 4.96 -5.81 2.81
C ASP A 6 5.36 -4.39 3.27
N VAL A 7 6.45 -3.85 2.71
CA VAL A 7 6.97 -2.52 3.02
C VAL A 7 6.75 -1.60 1.82
N SER A 8 6.16 -0.43 2.08
CA SER A 8 6.16 0.70 1.15
C SER A 8 7.12 1.76 1.68
N VAL A 9 8.04 2.20 0.82
CA VAL A 9 8.91 3.36 1.06
C VAL A 9 8.34 4.55 0.34
N VAL A 10 8.31 5.67 1.06
CA VAL A 10 7.49 6.80 0.68
C VAL A 10 8.36 8.05 0.66
N ILE A 11 8.39 8.74 -0.49
CA ILE A 11 9.31 9.85 -0.76
C ILE A 11 8.48 11.04 -1.22
N GLY A 12 8.67 12.21 -0.61
CA GLY A 12 8.21 13.47 -1.18
C GLY A 12 9.38 14.11 -1.91
N SER A 13 9.22 14.47 -3.19
CA SER A 13 10.29 15.02 -4.02
C SER A 13 9.93 16.40 -4.58
N ARG A 14 10.96 17.24 -4.76
CA ARG A 14 10.84 18.54 -5.41
C ARG A 14 12.18 18.98 -6.03
N ASN A 15 12.25 18.92 -7.35
CA ASN A 15 13.40 19.32 -8.15
C ASN A 15 14.72 18.64 -7.70
N GLU A 16 14.71 17.31 -7.67
CA GLU A 16 15.78 16.45 -7.15
C GLU A 16 16.41 15.57 -8.26
N GLU A 17 16.45 16.06 -9.50
CA GLU A 17 16.93 15.32 -10.68
C GLU A 17 18.31 14.66 -10.45
N GLU A 18 19.22 15.32 -9.74
CA GLU A 18 20.56 14.81 -9.43
C GLU A 18 20.59 13.73 -8.33
N ALA A 19 19.58 13.69 -7.45
CA ALA A 19 19.59 12.87 -6.24
C ALA A 19 18.62 11.68 -6.29
N ILE A 20 17.46 11.85 -6.91
CA ILE A 20 16.34 10.89 -6.84
C ILE A 20 16.74 9.50 -7.34
N ARG A 21 17.58 9.43 -8.38
CA ARG A 21 18.11 8.17 -8.93
C ARG A 21 18.88 7.37 -7.87
N LYS A 22 19.80 8.04 -7.17
CA LYS A 22 20.62 7.40 -6.13
C LYS A 22 19.75 6.91 -4.99
N VAL A 23 18.81 7.73 -4.52
CA VAL A 23 17.90 7.39 -3.42
C VAL A 23 17.08 6.15 -3.74
N ILE A 24 16.42 6.10 -4.90
CA ILE A 24 15.60 4.95 -5.31
C ILE A 24 16.48 3.68 -5.46
N THR A 25 17.65 3.81 -6.09
CA THR A 25 18.58 2.69 -6.26
C THR A 25 19.08 2.14 -4.92
N ASP A 26 19.36 3.00 -3.93
CA ASP A 26 19.80 2.58 -2.61
C ASP A 26 18.68 1.87 -1.84
N ILE A 27 17.42 2.33 -1.98
CA ILE A 27 16.24 1.67 -1.41
C ILE A 27 16.04 0.28 -2.04
N GLN A 28 16.13 0.19 -3.36
CA GLN A 28 16.04 -1.07 -4.10
C GLN A 28 17.09 -2.08 -3.61
N LYS A 29 18.34 -1.66 -3.48
CA LYS A 29 19.42 -2.49 -2.92
C LYS A 29 19.13 -2.92 -1.48
N ALA A 30 18.73 -1.99 -0.62
CA ALA A 30 18.46 -2.26 0.80
C ALA A 30 17.26 -3.20 1.03
N THR A 31 16.33 -3.23 0.08
CA THR A 31 15.08 -4.01 0.16
C THR A 31 15.08 -5.22 -0.77
N ASN A 32 16.18 -5.49 -1.46
CA ASN A 32 16.30 -6.50 -2.52
C ASN A 32 15.19 -6.39 -3.59
N ASN A 33 14.84 -5.17 -3.99
CA ASN A 33 13.74 -4.85 -4.92
C ASN A 33 12.36 -5.33 -4.49
N GLN A 34 12.15 -5.66 -3.21
CA GLN A 34 10.86 -6.18 -2.73
C GLN A 34 9.92 -5.10 -2.22
N ALA A 35 10.42 -3.93 -1.81
CA ALA A 35 9.57 -2.86 -1.30
C ALA A 35 8.90 -2.07 -2.43
N GLU A 36 7.64 -1.69 -2.22
CA GLU A 36 6.96 -0.69 -3.07
C GLU A 36 7.63 0.68 -2.82
N ILE A 37 7.95 1.42 -3.88
CA ILE A 37 8.46 2.79 -3.76
C ILE A 37 7.40 3.75 -4.30
N VAL A 38 6.93 4.67 -3.46
CA VAL A 38 5.94 5.69 -3.82
C VAL A 38 6.56 7.07 -3.71
N VAL A 39 6.59 7.79 -4.82
CA VAL A 39 7.12 9.15 -4.92
C VAL A 39 5.95 10.12 -5.09
N VAL A 40 5.77 11.05 -4.15
CA VAL A 40 4.83 12.16 -4.30
C VAL A 40 5.60 13.39 -4.74
N ASP A 41 5.45 13.71 -6.01
CA ASP A 41 6.29 14.68 -6.70
C ASP A 41 5.57 16.00 -6.95
N GLY A 42 6.26 17.09 -6.68
CA GLY A 42 5.82 18.45 -7.05
C GLY A 42 6.88 19.20 -7.86
N SER A 43 7.66 18.48 -8.64
CA SER A 43 8.78 19.01 -9.40
C SER A 43 8.33 19.62 -10.72
N ILE A 44 9.18 20.47 -11.28
CA ILE A 44 9.03 21.05 -12.62
C ILE A 44 10.20 20.66 -13.54
N ASP A 45 11.11 19.83 -13.04
CA ASP A 45 12.23 19.23 -13.76
C ASP A 45 11.94 17.74 -14.05
N ARG A 46 12.97 16.95 -14.40
CA ARG A 46 12.80 15.54 -14.75
C ARG A 46 12.77 14.56 -13.57
N THR A 47 12.67 15.07 -12.34
CA THR A 47 12.57 14.23 -11.14
C THR A 47 11.51 13.12 -11.24
N PRO A 48 10.25 13.40 -11.65
CA PRO A 48 9.23 12.36 -11.73
C PRO A 48 9.51 11.34 -12.84
N GLU A 49 10.04 11.77 -13.98
CA GLU A 49 10.38 10.87 -15.10
C GLU A 49 11.50 9.91 -14.69
N ILE A 50 12.53 10.39 -13.99
CA ILE A 50 13.62 9.55 -13.48
C ILE A 50 13.10 8.54 -12.45
N ALA A 51 12.15 8.95 -11.60
CA ALA A 51 11.52 8.03 -10.65
C ALA A 51 10.69 6.94 -11.35
N GLU A 52 9.93 7.30 -12.39
CA GLU A 52 9.16 6.35 -13.22
C GLU A 52 10.08 5.37 -13.97
N GLU A 53 11.22 5.83 -14.52
CA GLU A 53 12.25 4.99 -15.16
C GLU A 53 12.80 3.91 -14.21
N LEU A 54 12.74 4.14 -12.90
CA LEU A 54 13.24 3.25 -11.86
C LEU A 54 12.13 2.41 -11.19
N ASP A 55 10.98 2.27 -11.86
CA ASP A 55 9.83 1.48 -11.40
C ASP A 55 9.20 1.99 -10.09
N ALA A 56 9.42 3.26 -9.75
CA ALA A 56 8.72 3.90 -8.65
C ALA A 56 7.33 4.36 -9.08
N LYS A 57 6.35 4.20 -8.19
CA LYS A 57 5.00 4.75 -8.38
C LYS A 57 5.02 6.24 -8.11
N VAL A 58 4.84 7.05 -9.14
CA VAL A 58 4.84 8.52 -9.02
C VAL A 58 3.42 9.09 -8.92
N ILE A 59 3.23 10.00 -7.97
CA ILE A 59 1.99 10.74 -7.75
C ILE A 59 2.33 12.22 -7.88
N ARG A 60 2.04 12.78 -9.05
CA ARG A 60 2.25 14.20 -9.33
C ARG A 60 1.24 15.07 -8.56
N GLN A 61 1.69 16.21 -8.04
CA GLN A 61 0.85 17.22 -7.41
C GLN A 61 1.46 18.62 -7.50
N LYS A 62 0.63 19.66 -7.37
CA LYS A 62 1.17 21.01 -7.13
C LYS A 62 1.95 21.05 -5.80
N PRO A 63 3.04 21.82 -5.69
CA PRO A 63 3.73 22.05 -4.43
C PRO A 63 2.75 22.56 -3.37
N GLN A 64 2.49 21.74 -2.35
CA GLN A 64 1.51 22.01 -1.29
C GLN A 64 2.14 21.83 0.10
N GLY A 65 3.47 21.74 0.16
CA GLY A 65 4.21 21.50 1.39
C GLY A 65 4.39 20.02 1.73
N TYR A 66 5.40 19.75 2.56
CA TYR A 66 5.86 18.40 2.88
C TYR A 66 4.79 17.55 3.60
N GLY A 67 4.03 18.16 4.52
CA GLY A 67 2.97 17.45 5.26
C GLY A 67 1.86 16.89 4.35
N ILE A 68 1.48 17.63 3.31
CA ILE A 68 0.48 17.17 2.33
C ILE A 68 1.06 16.05 1.46
N ALA A 69 2.32 16.18 1.04
CA ALA A 69 3.01 15.14 0.29
C ALA A 69 3.04 13.83 1.10
N VAL A 70 3.56 13.85 2.34
CA VAL A 70 3.62 12.67 3.22
C VAL A 70 2.24 12.07 3.47
N LYS A 71 1.21 12.89 3.72
CA LYS A 71 -0.18 12.39 3.89
C LYS A 71 -0.67 11.65 2.65
N LYS A 72 -0.52 12.24 1.46
CA LYS A 72 -0.95 11.62 0.19
C LYS A 72 -0.17 10.33 -0.09
N ALA A 73 1.09 10.31 0.32
CA ALA A 73 1.98 9.20 0.12
C ALA A 73 1.66 8.02 1.07
N LEU A 74 1.37 8.29 2.35
CA LEU A 74 0.85 7.29 3.31
C LEU A 74 -0.51 6.73 2.91
N LEU A 75 -1.40 7.55 2.34
CA LEU A 75 -2.71 7.10 1.86
C LEU A 75 -2.64 6.26 0.58
N SER A 76 -1.58 6.42 -0.21
CA SER A 76 -1.42 5.76 -1.50
C SER A 76 -0.50 4.53 -1.46
N ALA A 77 0.31 4.41 -0.41
CA ALA A 77 1.02 3.20 -0.03
C ALA A 77 0.02 2.06 0.23
N SER A 78 0.24 0.95 -0.48
CA SER A 78 -0.47 -0.33 -0.39
C SER A 78 -1.86 -0.32 0.32
N LEU A 79 -2.90 0.12 -0.38
CA LEU A 79 -4.33 -0.18 -0.11
C LEU A 79 -4.69 -1.63 -0.51
N GLU A 80 -3.78 -2.58 -0.27
CA GLU A 80 -3.80 -3.91 -0.90
C GLU A 80 -5.12 -4.66 -0.70
N LEU A 81 -5.71 -4.52 0.49
CA LEU A 81 -7.00 -5.12 0.77
C LEU A 81 -8.13 -4.50 -0.06
N ALA A 82 -8.20 -3.17 -0.16
CA ALA A 82 -9.23 -2.49 -0.93
C ALA A 82 -9.09 -2.76 -2.44
N LYS A 83 -7.86 -2.75 -2.96
CA LYS A 83 -7.57 -3.14 -4.35
C LYS A 83 -7.95 -4.60 -4.62
N LEU A 84 -7.61 -5.51 -3.71
CA LEU A 84 -7.95 -6.92 -3.82
C LEU A 84 -9.47 -7.11 -3.83
N VAL A 85 -10.21 -6.38 -3.00
CA VAL A 85 -11.67 -6.39 -3.00
C VAL A 85 -12.22 -5.92 -4.35
N ASN A 86 -11.82 -4.74 -4.84
CA ASN A 86 -12.27 -4.24 -6.15
C ASN A 86 -12.00 -5.24 -7.29
N LYS A 87 -10.81 -5.87 -7.28
CA LYS A 87 -10.43 -6.89 -8.26
C LYS A 87 -11.30 -8.13 -8.17
N LEU A 88 -11.58 -8.64 -6.96
CA LEU A 88 -12.40 -9.84 -6.76
C LEU A 88 -13.88 -9.60 -7.07
N THR A 89 -14.38 -8.38 -6.85
CA THR A 89 -15.76 -8.01 -7.16
C THR A 89 -15.96 -7.55 -8.61
N ASN A 90 -14.87 -7.37 -9.37
CA ASN A 90 -14.89 -6.69 -10.67
C ASN A 90 -15.58 -5.31 -10.61
N SER A 91 -15.32 -4.58 -9.52
CA SER A 91 -15.94 -3.27 -9.27
C SER A 91 -15.02 -2.13 -9.67
N PHE A 92 -15.61 -1.10 -10.26
CA PHE A 92 -14.97 0.18 -10.56
C PHE A 92 -15.29 1.26 -9.50
N SER A 93 -15.74 0.86 -8.31
CA SER A 93 -16.05 1.78 -7.21
C SER A 93 -14.89 2.72 -6.93
N GLU A 94 -15.20 4.01 -6.89
CA GLU A 94 -14.26 5.07 -6.52
C GLU A 94 -13.81 4.88 -5.06
N MET A 95 -12.50 4.96 -4.81
CA MET A 95 -11.95 4.94 -3.46
C MET A 95 -12.05 6.34 -2.83
N LYS A 96 -12.87 6.48 -1.80
CA LYS A 96 -13.01 7.71 -1.02
C LYS A 96 -12.30 7.59 0.32
N PHE A 97 -11.60 8.65 0.72
CA PHE A 97 -10.80 8.67 1.95
C PHE A 97 -11.47 9.58 2.98
N HIS A 98 -11.65 9.05 4.18
CA HIS A 98 -12.20 9.76 5.33
C HIS A 98 -11.18 9.74 6.48
N PRO A 99 -11.21 10.73 7.40
CA PRO A 99 -10.37 10.70 8.59
C PRO A 99 -10.64 9.44 9.43
N LEU A 100 -9.59 8.94 10.10
CA LEU A 100 -9.70 7.79 11.00
C LEU A 100 -10.61 8.15 12.20
N PRO A 101 -11.56 7.28 12.60
CA PRO A 101 -12.31 7.47 13.83
C PRO A 101 -11.38 7.60 15.05
N LYS A 102 -11.76 8.43 16.02
CA LYS A 102 -10.91 8.75 17.19
C LYS A 102 -10.48 7.52 17.99
N ASP A 103 -11.36 6.52 18.08
CA ASP A 103 -11.16 5.31 18.89
C ASP A 103 -10.57 4.13 18.09
N ASP A 104 -10.30 4.31 16.80
CA ASP A 104 -9.71 3.27 15.98
C ASP A 104 -8.18 3.38 15.94
N PRO A 105 -7.42 2.38 16.43
CA PRO A 105 -5.99 2.36 16.29
C PRO A 105 -5.60 2.21 14.82
N PRO A 106 -4.55 2.91 14.37
CA PRO A 106 -4.12 2.91 12.97
C PRO A 106 -3.57 1.56 12.49
N ARG A 107 -3.21 0.63 13.40
CA ARG A 107 -2.72 -0.70 13.05
C ARG A 107 -3.12 -1.75 14.08
N ARG A 108 -3.49 -2.93 13.60
CA ARG A 108 -3.72 -4.13 14.42
C ARG A 108 -2.94 -5.31 13.82
N LYS A 109 -2.01 -5.89 14.58
CA LYS A 109 -1.23 -7.08 14.19
C LYS A 109 -1.02 -7.98 15.42
N PRO A 110 -1.87 -9.00 15.63
CA PRO A 110 -1.74 -9.85 16.81
C PRO A 110 -0.46 -10.69 16.74
N ASP A 111 0.26 -10.77 17.85
CA ASP A 111 1.30 -11.78 18.04
C ASP A 111 0.63 -13.13 18.35
N ILE A 112 0.84 -14.10 17.46
CA ILE A 112 0.24 -15.43 17.54
C ILE A 112 1.20 -16.50 18.07
N THR A 113 2.36 -16.09 18.59
CA THR A 113 3.41 -17.00 19.10
C THR A 113 2.89 -17.94 20.18
N LYS A 114 2.09 -17.42 21.12
CA LYS A 114 1.50 -18.23 22.20
C LYS A 114 0.52 -19.29 21.67
N ALA A 115 -0.36 -18.89 20.75
CA ALA A 115 -1.33 -19.79 20.13
C ALA A 115 -0.65 -20.89 19.30
N LYS A 116 0.41 -20.54 18.55
CA LYS A 116 1.23 -21.53 17.83
C LYS A 116 1.88 -22.55 18.77
N LYS A 117 2.48 -22.09 19.88
CA LYS A 117 3.20 -22.96 20.82
C LYS A 117 2.28 -23.88 21.60
N ILE A 118 1.19 -23.35 22.16
CA ILE A 118 0.33 -24.08 23.09
C ILE A 118 -0.74 -24.88 22.36
N LEU A 119 -1.31 -24.31 21.29
CA LEU A 119 -2.49 -24.86 20.62
C LEU A 119 -2.16 -25.47 19.25
N ASN A 120 -0.89 -25.47 18.84
CA ASN A 120 -0.47 -25.77 17.47
C ASN A 120 -1.31 -25.00 16.42
N TRP A 121 -1.76 -23.81 16.79
CA TRP A 121 -2.73 -23.06 16.01
C TRP A 121 -2.03 -22.19 14.96
N LYS A 122 -2.57 -22.19 13.74
CA LYS A 122 -2.19 -21.28 12.67
C LYS A 122 -3.42 -20.93 11.82
N PRO A 123 -3.47 -19.75 11.18
CA PRO A 123 -4.51 -19.46 10.20
C PRO A 123 -4.50 -20.53 9.10
N LYS A 124 -5.68 -21.11 8.83
CA LYS A 124 -5.86 -22.20 7.84
C LYS A 124 -6.42 -21.71 6.51
N VAL A 125 -6.87 -20.46 6.45
CA VAL A 125 -7.54 -19.87 5.28
C VAL A 125 -6.75 -18.65 4.84
N GLU A 126 -6.31 -18.67 3.58
CA GLU A 126 -5.67 -17.52 2.95
C GLU A 126 -6.67 -16.38 2.75
N LEU A 127 -6.20 -15.14 2.82
CA LEU A 127 -7.03 -13.94 2.70
C LEU A 127 -7.91 -13.96 1.44
N LYS A 128 -7.31 -14.18 0.27
CA LYS A 128 -8.03 -14.23 -1.02
C LYS A 128 -9.12 -15.30 -1.01
N LYS A 129 -8.81 -16.50 -0.52
CA LYS A 129 -9.77 -17.61 -0.42
C LYS A 129 -10.94 -17.28 0.52
N GLY A 130 -10.65 -16.65 1.66
CA GLY A 130 -11.67 -16.17 2.60
C GLY A 130 -12.59 -15.12 1.97
N LEU A 131 -12.01 -14.10 1.34
CA LEU A 131 -12.75 -13.04 0.65
C LEU A 131 -13.63 -13.58 -0.48
N SER A 132 -13.14 -14.49 -1.31
CA SER A 132 -13.94 -15.10 -2.39
C SER A 132 -15.15 -15.86 -1.84
N LYS A 133 -15.01 -16.59 -0.73
CA LYS A 133 -16.14 -17.29 -0.08
C LYS A 133 -17.18 -16.30 0.44
N MET A 134 -16.71 -15.24 1.10
CA MET A 134 -17.58 -14.18 1.61
C MET A 134 -18.38 -13.51 0.48
N MET A 135 -17.72 -13.17 -0.63
CA MET A 135 -18.39 -12.54 -1.79
C MET A 135 -19.40 -13.47 -2.45
N LYS A 136 -19.09 -14.77 -2.55
CA LYS A 136 -20.05 -15.77 -3.04
C LYS A 136 -21.31 -15.78 -2.17
N TRP A 137 -21.13 -15.81 -0.85
CA TRP A 137 -22.25 -15.78 0.09
C TRP A 137 -23.11 -14.52 -0.04
N PHE A 138 -22.50 -13.33 -0.20
CA PHE A 138 -23.25 -12.09 -0.43
C PHE A 138 -24.07 -12.13 -1.72
N LYS A 139 -23.49 -12.64 -2.83
CA LYS A 139 -24.22 -12.79 -4.10
C LYS A 139 -25.41 -13.74 -4.01
N GLU A 140 -25.22 -14.85 -3.30
CA GLU A 140 -26.31 -15.82 -3.05
C GLU A 140 -27.42 -15.17 -2.22
N LYS A 141 -27.08 -14.35 -1.22
CA LYS A 141 -28.07 -13.64 -0.40
C LYS A 141 -28.80 -12.52 -1.10
N GLU A 142 -28.16 -11.77 -2.00
CA GLU A 142 -28.85 -10.79 -2.84
C GLU A 142 -29.85 -11.43 -3.81
N SER A 143 -29.64 -12.70 -4.18
CA SER A 143 -30.51 -13.45 -5.09
C SER A 143 -31.73 -14.08 -4.40
N GLU A 144 -31.79 -14.03 -3.07
CA GLU A 144 -32.87 -14.56 -2.22
C GLU A 144 -33.87 -13.46 -1.79
N CYS A 145 -33.63 -12.19 -2.16
CA CYS A 145 -34.52 -11.05 -1.93
C CYS A 145 -35.22 -10.63 -3.22
#